data_AF-A0A2I4E8F4-F1
#
_entry.id   AF-A0A2I4E8F4-F1
#
_cell.length_a   1.000
_cell.length_b   1.000
_cell.length_c   1.000
_cell.angle_alpha   90.00
_cell.angle_beta   90.00
_cell.angle_gamma   90.00
#
_symmetry.space_group_name_H-M   'P 1'
#
loop_
_entity.id
_entity.type
_entity.pdbx_description
1 polymer ?
#
loop_
_entity_poly.entity_id
_entity_poly.type
_entity_poly.pdbx_seq_one_letter_code
_entity_poly.pdbx_strand_id
1 'polypeptide(L)'
;MEDPMAAAAAAATKLSIYKAARTIKRRENTLYNALRSIYDDSIFVGEISQLWPDLPLLANLRCGLWYSPNFHSTCYFKSTDGHANNWSFSTSRLNLHVAQLAGQKGGCIIVDSTRRGKRFPDSMSKTIPIWTCVLNRSIRNYLNKMLDSTAPADRKSTISDQDDDSNSLEWDSSLHLPLWVSETEKANIEGRLEEWTKQLDASGADIASLALCLKKPLRPLWISQKTVIWLNEVPDHDSWDFTPIILLSASSSNGIIQHRSISEFSWNYIAGAGDDEESWARGLSPNLFWGHAYDLISAGPDLCNQKVADMVEKDRVYRSQRGQNAPQVTVKASKSSVHLSQGEVPQSLDIPNIEIDKKSYDEDCGISWLGSANLAVGRSQLASKISNVDCILNCDQESIFLYLPDSEAHLHLPMVTSKLDRFSLLSNLPSAVNFAKLKLSKGKTLLVCCDNGEDISVCVCLAILTSLFNEEGTFDDGKSFKETRITKWDLRRRLVYLCKFVTNARPSRGNLKQVFGFLNGGSIGTSV
;
A
#
# COMPACT_ATOMS: atom_id res chain seq x y z
N MET A 1 -67.69 -8.96 18.50
CA MET A 1 -67.08 -10.14 17.85
C MET A 1 -66.46 -9.60 16.57
N GLU A 2 -65.28 -8.99 16.70
CA GLU A 2 -64.53 -8.44 15.56
C GLU A 2 -63.56 -9.52 15.08
N ASP A 3 -63.58 -9.74 13.78
CA ASP A 3 -62.95 -10.86 13.09
C ASP A 3 -61.42 -10.69 13.03
N PRO A 4 -60.61 -11.58 13.67
CA PRO A 4 -59.15 -11.46 13.70
C PRO A 4 -58.49 -11.68 12.34
N MET A 5 -59.22 -12.13 11.29
CA MET A 5 -58.69 -12.24 9.94
C MET A 5 -58.61 -10.89 9.18
N ALA A 6 -59.33 -9.85 9.63
CA ALA A 6 -59.29 -8.55 8.97
C ALA A 6 -58.06 -7.69 9.36
N ALA A 7 -57.45 -7.94 10.52
CA ALA A 7 -56.28 -7.20 11.00
C ALA A 7 -54.96 -7.65 10.36
N ALA A 8 -54.89 -8.86 9.79
CA ALA A 8 -53.71 -9.37 9.12
C ALA A 8 -53.53 -8.87 7.67
N ALA A 9 -54.57 -8.31 7.06
CA ALA A 9 -54.54 -7.84 5.67
C ALA A 9 -54.09 -6.36 5.51
N ALA A 10 -53.98 -5.60 6.60
CA ALA A 10 -53.77 -4.13 6.56
C ALA A 10 -52.36 -3.64 6.94
N ALA A 11 -51.35 -4.52 6.97
CA ALA A 11 -49.95 -4.15 7.26
C ALA A 11 -48.96 -4.48 6.13
N ALA A 12 -49.43 -4.67 4.90
CA ALA A 12 -48.56 -4.70 3.73
C ALA A 12 -48.18 -3.26 3.33
N THR A 13 -47.24 -2.67 4.09
CA THR A 13 -46.64 -1.39 3.73
C THR A 13 -46.01 -1.55 2.34
N LYS A 14 -46.59 -0.96 1.29
CA LYS A 14 -46.02 -0.95 -0.06
C LYS A 14 -44.56 -0.47 0.05
N LEU A 15 -43.61 -1.40 -0.06
CA LEU A 15 -42.20 -1.04 -0.09
C LEU A 15 -42.04 -0.10 -1.28
N SER A 16 -41.61 1.14 -1.02
CA SER A 16 -41.13 2.05 -2.05
C SER A 16 -40.19 1.27 -2.98
N ILE A 17 -40.31 1.45 -4.30
CA ILE A 17 -39.47 0.81 -5.31
C ILE A 17 -37.98 0.97 -4.94
N TYR A 18 -37.60 2.11 -4.35
CA TYR A 18 -36.25 2.36 -3.84
C TYR A 18 -35.85 1.50 -2.63
N LYS A 19 -36.77 1.20 -1.72
CA LYS A 19 -36.53 0.27 -0.60
C LYS A 19 -36.49 -1.17 -1.10
N ALA A 20 -37.39 -1.57 -2.01
CA ALA A 20 -37.41 -2.89 -2.61
C ALA A 20 -36.10 -3.16 -3.41
N ALA A 21 -35.68 -2.22 -4.25
CA ALA A 21 -34.42 -2.31 -5.00
C ALA A 21 -33.18 -2.33 -4.08
N ARG A 22 -33.19 -1.60 -2.96
CA ARG A 22 -32.12 -1.69 -1.95
C ARG A 22 -32.09 -3.03 -1.24
N THR A 23 -33.24 -3.60 -0.92
CA THR A 23 -33.35 -4.94 -0.32
C THR A 23 -32.86 -6.01 -1.28
N ILE A 24 -33.19 -5.91 -2.57
CA ILE A 24 -32.68 -6.81 -3.62
C ILE A 24 -31.16 -6.67 -3.76
N LYS A 25 -30.62 -5.44 -3.89
CA LYS A 25 -29.16 -5.22 -3.94
C LYS A 25 -28.42 -5.72 -2.68
N ARG A 26 -29.03 -5.61 -1.49
CA ARG A 26 -28.45 -6.16 -0.26
C ARG A 26 -28.48 -7.68 -0.22
N ARG A 27 -29.50 -8.31 -0.79
CA ARG A 27 -29.57 -9.78 -0.95
C ARG A 27 -28.58 -10.30 -1.98
N GLU A 28 -28.19 -9.46 -2.95
CA GLU A 28 -27.21 -9.81 -3.98
C GLU A 28 -25.76 -9.55 -3.54
N ASN A 29 -25.52 -8.55 -2.67
CA ASN A 29 -24.19 -8.21 -2.14
C ASN A 29 -23.96 -8.81 -0.74
N THR A 30 -23.98 -10.13 -0.64
CA THR A 30 -23.68 -10.82 0.62
C THR A 30 -22.17 -10.99 0.82
N LEU A 31 -21.76 -11.18 2.08
CA LEU A 31 -20.39 -11.58 2.45
C LEU A 31 -19.95 -12.83 1.67
N TYR A 32 -20.81 -13.85 1.60
CA TYR A 32 -20.52 -15.08 0.86
C TYR A 32 -20.28 -14.82 -0.63
N ASN A 33 -21.13 -14.00 -1.26
CA ASN A 33 -20.98 -13.66 -2.68
C ASN A 33 -19.67 -12.89 -2.94
N ALA A 34 -19.27 -11.98 -2.04
CA ALA A 34 -18.01 -11.26 -2.14
C ALA A 34 -16.81 -12.22 -2.05
N LEU A 35 -16.76 -13.05 -1.01
CA LEU A 35 -15.69 -14.04 -0.82
C LEU A 35 -15.63 -15.07 -1.95
N ARG A 36 -16.78 -15.54 -2.43
CA ARG A 36 -16.84 -16.48 -3.56
C ARG A 36 -16.39 -15.85 -4.86
N SER A 37 -16.72 -14.58 -5.10
CA SER A 37 -16.24 -13.84 -6.27
C SER A 37 -14.73 -13.63 -6.23
N ILE A 38 -14.19 -13.30 -5.05
CA ILE A 38 -12.74 -13.19 -4.82
C ILE A 38 -12.05 -14.52 -5.09
N TYR A 39 -12.59 -15.62 -4.54
CA TYR A 39 -12.05 -16.96 -4.74
C TYR A 39 -12.05 -17.34 -6.23
N ASP A 40 -13.16 -17.09 -6.93
CA ASP A 40 -13.28 -17.38 -8.36
C ASP A 40 -12.31 -16.56 -9.21
N ASP A 41 -12.22 -15.24 -8.97
CA ASP A 41 -11.29 -14.35 -9.66
C ASP A 41 -9.81 -14.70 -9.38
N SER A 42 -9.51 -15.25 -8.19
CA SER A 42 -8.15 -15.64 -7.83
C SER A 42 -7.60 -16.78 -8.70
N ILE A 43 -8.48 -17.64 -9.22
CA ILE A 43 -8.07 -18.76 -10.09
C ILE A 43 -7.43 -18.18 -11.35
N PHE A 44 -8.07 -17.18 -11.95
CA PHE A 44 -7.52 -16.46 -13.09
C PHE A 44 -6.20 -15.74 -12.76
N VAL A 45 -6.08 -15.15 -11.56
CA VAL A 45 -4.81 -14.56 -11.11
C VAL A 45 -3.70 -15.60 -11.02
N GLY A 46 -4.01 -16.79 -10.48
CA GLY A 46 -3.10 -17.92 -10.40
C GLY A 46 -2.69 -18.44 -11.79
N GLU A 47 -3.63 -18.60 -12.71
CA GLU A 47 -3.37 -19.01 -14.10
C GLU A 47 -2.40 -18.05 -14.80
N ILE A 48 -2.62 -16.74 -14.69
CA ILE A 48 -1.72 -15.74 -15.30
C ILE A 48 -0.35 -15.73 -14.62
N SER A 49 -0.29 -15.86 -13.30
CA SER A 49 1.00 -15.95 -12.59
C SER A 49 1.82 -17.17 -13.00
N GLN A 50 1.16 -18.28 -13.39
CA GLN A 50 1.83 -19.49 -13.86
C GLN A 50 2.39 -19.36 -15.27
N LEU A 51 1.90 -18.42 -16.09
CA LEU A 51 2.47 -18.15 -17.41
C LEU A 51 3.89 -17.55 -17.30
N TRP A 52 4.16 -16.79 -16.23
CA TRP A 52 5.47 -16.20 -15.97
C TRP A 52 5.87 -16.38 -14.49
N PRO A 53 6.32 -17.59 -14.10
CA PRO A 53 6.61 -17.91 -12.70
C PRO A 53 7.77 -17.10 -12.11
N ASP A 54 8.69 -16.62 -12.94
CA ASP A 54 9.83 -15.80 -12.52
C ASP A 54 9.46 -14.33 -12.26
N LEU A 55 8.29 -13.88 -12.76
CA LEU A 55 7.83 -12.52 -12.56
C LEU A 55 7.13 -12.38 -11.19
N PRO A 56 7.55 -11.43 -10.35
CA PRO A 56 6.96 -11.23 -9.04
C PRO A 56 5.52 -10.72 -9.16
N LEU A 57 4.62 -11.39 -8.45
CA LEU A 57 3.22 -11.00 -8.26
C LEU A 57 3.08 -9.95 -7.15
N LEU A 58 2.54 -8.78 -7.48
CA LEU A 58 2.32 -7.65 -6.59
C LEU A 58 0.84 -7.32 -6.45
N ALA A 59 0.40 -6.98 -5.24
CA ALA A 59 -0.94 -6.46 -5.01
C ALA A 59 -0.96 -4.93 -5.03
N ASN A 60 -1.82 -4.33 -5.86
CA ASN A 60 -2.18 -2.93 -5.67
C ASN A 60 -3.11 -2.81 -4.46
N LEU A 61 -2.69 -2.09 -3.42
CA LEU A 61 -3.42 -2.01 -2.15
C LEU A 61 -4.84 -1.47 -2.32
N ARG A 62 -5.68 -1.76 -1.32
CA ARG A 62 -7.15 -1.68 -1.29
C ARG A 62 -7.77 -2.95 -1.85
N CYS A 63 -7.70 -3.13 -3.16
CA CYS A 63 -8.49 -4.16 -3.82
C CYS A 63 -7.66 -5.41 -4.18
N GLY A 64 -6.43 -5.21 -4.68
CA GLY A 64 -5.58 -6.29 -5.19
C GLY A 64 -5.23 -7.37 -4.16
N LEU A 65 -5.13 -7.01 -2.87
CA LEU A 65 -4.73 -7.92 -1.78
C LEU A 65 -5.63 -9.15 -1.63
N TRP A 66 -6.87 -9.08 -2.12
CA TRP A 66 -7.84 -10.16 -1.96
C TRP A 66 -7.63 -11.30 -2.95
N TYR A 67 -6.99 -11.07 -4.11
CA TYR A 67 -7.08 -11.99 -5.25
C TYR A 67 -5.93 -13.00 -5.38
N SER A 68 -5.07 -13.13 -4.35
CA SER A 68 -4.09 -14.22 -4.26
C SER A 68 -3.78 -14.51 -2.79
N PRO A 69 -3.53 -15.78 -2.41
CA PRO A 69 -3.05 -16.12 -1.08
C PRO A 69 -1.64 -15.58 -0.80
N ASN A 70 -0.83 -15.38 -1.83
CA ASN A 70 0.57 -14.98 -1.70
C ASN A 70 0.92 -13.88 -2.71
N PHE A 71 1.62 -12.86 -2.24
CA PHE A 71 2.21 -11.79 -3.05
C PHE A 71 3.67 -11.59 -2.64
N HIS A 72 4.51 -11.29 -3.62
CA HIS A 72 5.93 -10.97 -3.39
C HIS A 72 6.08 -9.60 -2.74
N SER A 73 5.23 -8.64 -3.13
CA SER A 73 5.23 -7.30 -2.58
C SER A 73 3.88 -6.62 -2.80
N THR A 74 3.76 -5.39 -2.33
CA THR A 74 2.56 -4.57 -2.51
C THR A 74 2.93 -3.22 -3.09
N CYS A 75 2.02 -2.61 -3.85
CA CYS A 75 2.20 -1.27 -4.41
C CYS A 75 0.97 -0.41 -4.15
N TYR A 76 1.09 0.91 -4.31
CA TYR A 76 -0.03 1.82 -4.09
C TYR A 76 -0.18 2.86 -5.19
N PHE A 77 -0.87 2.46 -6.26
CA PHE A 77 -1.32 3.33 -7.34
C PHE A 77 -2.81 3.67 -7.14
N LYS A 78 -3.11 4.94 -6.85
CA LYS A 78 -4.51 5.37 -6.69
C LYS A 78 -5.14 5.66 -8.04
N SER A 79 -6.34 5.12 -8.24
CA SER A 79 -7.19 5.45 -9.40
C SER A 79 -7.47 6.95 -9.56
N THR A 80 -7.59 7.69 -8.44
CA THR A 80 -7.85 9.15 -8.46
C THR A 80 -6.79 9.95 -9.19
N ASP A 81 -5.54 9.46 -9.20
CA ASP A 81 -4.42 10.15 -9.83
C ASP A 81 -4.48 10.02 -11.37
N GLY A 82 -5.34 9.13 -11.88
CA GLY A 82 -5.60 8.91 -13.30
C GLY A 82 -7.05 9.19 -13.69
N HIS A 83 -7.85 9.91 -12.91
CA HIS A 83 -9.22 10.25 -13.33
C HIS A 83 -9.21 11.20 -14.54
N ALA A 84 -10.19 11.03 -15.44
CA ALA A 84 -10.36 11.92 -16.59
C ALA A 84 -10.44 13.39 -16.11
N ASN A 85 -9.68 14.26 -16.77
CA ASN A 85 -9.51 15.68 -16.43
C ASN A 85 -8.86 15.99 -15.07
N ASN A 86 -8.38 14.97 -14.35
CA ASN A 86 -7.70 15.11 -13.06
C ASN A 86 -6.50 14.15 -12.96
N TRP A 87 -5.59 14.23 -13.94
CA TRP A 87 -4.35 13.47 -13.93
C TRP A 87 -3.29 14.14 -13.05
N SER A 88 -2.57 13.34 -12.27
CA SER A 88 -1.51 13.84 -11.39
C SER A 88 -0.40 12.80 -11.21
N PHE A 89 0.81 13.27 -10.95
CA PHE A 89 1.95 12.44 -10.55
C PHE A 89 2.27 12.66 -9.07
N SER A 90 2.32 11.58 -8.28
CA SER A 90 2.45 11.65 -6.83
C SER A 90 3.90 11.45 -6.36
N THR A 91 4.59 12.53 -6.04
CA THR A 91 5.96 12.48 -5.47
C THR A 91 6.03 11.92 -4.04
N SER A 92 4.89 11.72 -3.37
CA SER A 92 4.84 11.05 -2.06
C SER A 92 4.56 9.54 -2.14
N ARG A 93 4.24 9.01 -3.32
CA ARG A 93 3.89 7.60 -3.57
C ARG A 93 4.58 7.17 -4.85
N LEU A 94 5.91 7.18 -4.80
CA LEU A 94 6.74 6.97 -5.98
C LEU A 94 6.77 5.51 -6.42
N ASN A 95 6.46 4.55 -5.55
CA ASN A 95 6.52 3.12 -5.87
C ASN A 95 7.85 2.69 -6.52
N LEU A 96 8.99 3.32 -6.16
CA LEU A 96 10.29 3.03 -6.80
C LEU A 96 10.72 1.58 -6.61
N HIS A 97 10.33 0.97 -5.49
CA HIS A 97 10.57 -0.44 -5.20
C HIS A 97 9.95 -1.37 -6.26
N VAL A 98 8.84 -0.98 -6.88
CA VAL A 98 8.21 -1.73 -7.99
C VAL A 98 9.12 -1.71 -9.22
N ALA A 99 9.68 -0.56 -9.56
CA ALA A 99 10.61 -0.42 -10.68
C ALA A 99 11.93 -1.16 -10.43
N GLN A 100 12.46 -1.10 -9.20
CA GLN A 100 13.64 -1.87 -8.80
C GLN A 100 13.39 -3.37 -8.89
N LEU A 101 12.29 -3.86 -8.31
CA LEU A 101 11.93 -5.27 -8.35
C LEU A 101 11.70 -5.75 -9.78
N ALA A 102 11.04 -4.94 -10.62
CA ALA A 102 10.87 -5.24 -12.04
C ALA A 102 12.21 -5.31 -12.79
N GLY A 103 13.12 -4.37 -12.55
CA GLY A 103 14.46 -4.41 -13.15
C GLY A 103 15.29 -5.62 -12.73
N GLN A 104 15.17 -6.06 -11.47
CA GLN A 104 15.87 -7.23 -10.94
C GLN A 104 15.32 -8.56 -11.48
N LYS A 105 14.01 -8.62 -11.74
CA LYS A 105 13.31 -9.86 -12.12
C LYS A 105 12.89 -9.92 -13.59
N GLY A 106 13.30 -8.92 -14.39
CA GLY A 106 12.91 -8.84 -15.80
C GLY A 106 11.46 -8.43 -16.04
N GLY A 107 10.73 -7.97 -15.01
CA GLY A 107 9.35 -7.53 -15.08
C GLY A 107 8.59 -7.70 -13.77
N CYS A 108 7.29 -7.39 -13.75
CA CYS A 108 6.41 -7.76 -12.65
C CYS A 108 4.94 -7.83 -13.07
N ILE A 109 4.11 -8.48 -12.25
CA ILE A 109 2.65 -8.54 -12.42
C ILE A 109 2.00 -7.77 -11.28
N ILE A 110 1.15 -6.79 -11.60
CA ILE A 110 0.39 -5.99 -10.62
C ILE A 110 -1.08 -6.38 -10.71
N VAL A 111 -1.62 -6.88 -9.60
CA VAL A 111 -3.02 -7.29 -9.47
C VAL A 111 -3.85 -6.16 -8.87
N ASP A 112 -4.94 -5.85 -9.53
CA ASP A 112 -5.98 -4.94 -9.05
C ASP A 112 -7.32 -5.41 -9.64
N SER A 113 -8.42 -4.79 -9.25
CA SER A 113 -9.69 -5.03 -9.90
C SER A 113 -10.55 -3.79 -9.92
N THR A 114 -11.68 -3.86 -10.63
CA THR A 114 -12.61 -2.75 -10.71
C THR A 114 -14.03 -3.28 -10.71
N ARG A 115 -14.94 -2.41 -10.26
CA ARG A 115 -16.37 -2.71 -10.22
C ARG A 115 -16.99 -2.76 -11.61
N ARG A 116 -18.22 -3.30 -11.65
CA ARG A 116 -19.03 -3.44 -12.86
C ARG A 116 -19.01 -2.17 -13.73
N GLY A 117 -18.80 -2.38 -15.03
CA GLY A 117 -18.85 -1.34 -16.07
C GLY A 117 -17.48 -0.89 -16.58
N LYS A 118 -16.39 -1.16 -15.85
CA LYS A 118 -15.01 -0.96 -16.34
C LYS A 118 -14.30 -2.30 -16.49
N ARG A 119 -13.40 -2.41 -17.48
CA ARG A 119 -12.53 -3.58 -17.64
C ARG A 119 -11.26 -3.46 -16.80
N PHE A 120 -10.76 -2.24 -16.66
CA PHE A 120 -9.57 -1.91 -15.88
C PHE A 120 -9.87 -0.70 -14.97
N PRO A 121 -9.29 -0.64 -13.77
CA PRO A 121 -9.32 0.57 -12.97
C PRO A 121 -8.51 1.69 -13.65
N ASP A 122 -8.79 2.95 -13.27
CA ASP A 122 -8.03 4.10 -13.80
C ASP A 122 -6.56 4.09 -13.35
N SER A 123 -6.25 3.40 -12.24
CA SER A 123 -4.87 3.13 -11.79
C SER A 123 -4.07 2.41 -12.89
N MET A 124 -4.66 1.36 -13.48
CA MET A 124 -4.05 0.60 -14.57
C MET A 124 -4.16 1.27 -15.93
N SER A 125 -5.26 1.99 -16.18
CA SER A 125 -5.47 2.60 -17.50
C SER A 125 -4.61 3.83 -17.73
N LYS A 126 -4.29 4.60 -16.67
CA LYS A 126 -3.63 5.90 -16.81
C LYS A 126 -2.56 6.18 -15.75
N THR A 127 -2.81 5.90 -14.47
CA THR A 127 -1.84 6.23 -13.40
C THR A 127 -0.51 5.50 -13.56
N ILE A 128 -0.53 4.17 -13.74
CA ILE A 128 0.68 3.37 -13.93
C ILE A 128 1.38 3.71 -15.26
N PRO A 129 0.67 3.84 -16.41
CA PRO A 129 1.26 4.35 -17.65
C PRO A 129 1.96 5.70 -17.55
N ILE A 130 1.35 6.67 -16.85
CA ILE A 130 1.98 7.96 -16.57
C ILE A 130 3.25 7.75 -15.74
N TRP A 131 3.17 6.91 -14.71
CA TRP A 131 4.30 6.61 -13.84
C TRP A 131 5.47 5.94 -14.58
N THR A 132 5.22 4.93 -15.43
CA THR A 132 6.27 4.29 -16.24
C THR A 132 6.91 5.29 -17.20
N CYS A 133 6.11 6.12 -17.86
CA CYS A 133 6.62 7.12 -18.80
C CYS A 133 7.50 8.17 -18.11
N VAL A 134 7.04 8.71 -16.98
CA VAL A 134 7.81 9.69 -16.19
C VAL A 134 9.12 9.09 -15.67
N LEU A 135 9.11 7.84 -15.20
CA LEU A 135 10.35 7.14 -14.81
C LEU A 135 11.30 6.94 -16.00
N ASN A 136 10.80 6.47 -17.14
CA ASN A 136 11.63 6.25 -18.32
C ASN A 136 12.28 7.56 -18.80
N ARG A 137 11.55 8.69 -18.77
CA ARG A 137 12.07 10.02 -19.09
C ARG A 137 13.15 10.47 -18.11
N SER A 138 12.94 10.31 -16.80
CA SER A 138 13.95 10.64 -15.79
C SER A 138 15.21 9.77 -15.92
N ILE A 139 15.05 8.47 -16.16
CA ILE A 139 16.18 7.55 -16.39
C ILE A 139 16.93 7.93 -17.66
N ARG A 140 16.22 8.22 -18.75
CA ARG A 140 16.80 8.72 -20.00
C ARG A 140 17.64 9.98 -19.76
N ASN A 141 17.08 10.97 -19.06
CA ASN A 141 17.77 12.22 -18.75
C ASN A 141 19.05 11.96 -17.94
N TYR A 142 19.02 11.01 -17.01
CA TYR A 142 20.18 10.61 -16.23
C TYR A 142 21.26 9.94 -17.10
N LEU A 143 20.87 8.99 -17.97
CA LEU A 143 21.78 8.28 -18.86
C LEU A 143 22.46 9.22 -19.87
N ASN A 144 21.72 10.16 -20.45
CA ASN A 144 22.28 11.17 -21.37
C ASN A 144 23.32 12.05 -20.66
N LYS A 145 23.02 12.53 -19.43
CA LYS A 145 23.98 13.32 -18.64
C LYS A 145 25.27 12.55 -18.34
N MET A 146 25.17 11.23 -18.11
CA MET A 146 26.36 10.39 -17.91
C MET A 146 27.21 10.28 -19.18
N LEU A 147 26.58 10.05 -20.34
CA LEU A 147 27.30 10.01 -21.61
C LEU A 147 28.02 11.33 -21.92
N ASP A 148 27.34 12.45 -21.75
CA ASP A 148 27.90 13.79 -21.99
C ASP A 148 29.09 14.09 -21.07
N SER A 149 29.07 13.58 -19.84
CA SER A 149 30.18 13.74 -18.88
C SER A 149 31.41 12.89 -19.20
N THR A 150 31.23 11.80 -19.97
CA THR A 150 32.31 10.87 -20.36
C THR A 150 32.90 11.15 -21.74
N ALA A 151 32.31 12.08 -22.52
CA ALA A 151 32.80 12.43 -23.84
C ALA A 151 34.10 13.29 -23.76
N PRO A 152 35.18 12.93 -24.48
CA PRO A 152 36.41 13.72 -24.50
C PRO A 152 36.16 15.13 -25.07
N ALA A 153 36.80 16.13 -24.47
CA ALA A 153 36.58 17.57 -24.71
C ALA A 153 36.81 18.04 -26.16
N ASP A 154 37.43 17.23 -27.01
CA ASP A 154 37.79 17.57 -28.40
C ASP A 154 36.65 17.45 -29.42
N ARG A 155 35.43 17.10 -29.00
CA ARG A 155 34.23 17.08 -29.88
C ARG A 155 33.29 18.27 -29.70
N LYS A 156 33.72 19.36 -29.06
CA LYS A 156 32.86 20.55 -28.82
C LYS A 156 32.88 21.61 -29.92
N SER A 157 33.57 21.39 -31.04
CA SER A 157 33.54 22.34 -32.16
C SER A 157 33.08 21.67 -33.44
N THR A 158 32.03 22.27 -34.01
CA THR A 158 31.43 22.05 -35.34
C THR A 158 30.39 20.93 -35.40
N ILE A 159 29.10 21.29 -35.41
CA ILE A 159 28.22 21.20 -36.59
C ILE A 159 26.85 21.84 -36.27
N SER A 160 26.35 22.49 -37.31
CA SER A 160 25.11 23.24 -37.50
C SER A 160 23.81 22.49 -37.24
N ASP A 161 22.75 23.27 -36.98
CA ASP A 161 21.34 22.90 -36.99
C ASP A 161 20.94 22.11 -38.26
N GLN A 162 20.98 20.78 -38.19
CA GLN A 162 20.15 19.82 -38.95
C GLN A 162 20.54 18.37 -38.57
N ASP A 163 19.53 17.57 -38.23
CA ASP A 163 19.54 16.12 -37.92
C ASP A 163 20.05 15.67 -36.53
N ASP A 164 19.20 15.87 -35.51
CA ASP A 164 19.37 15.44 -34.11
C ASP A 164 18.98 13.97 -33.84
N ASP A 165 19.29 13.02 -34.75
CA ASP A 165 18.75 11.64 -34.67
C ASP A 165 19.80 10.50 -34.69
N SER A 166 21.06 10.77 -34.33
CA SER A 166 22.13 9.76 -34.51
C SER A 166 22.95 9.39 -33.26
N ASN A 167 22.64 9.87 -32.05
CA ASN A 167 23.38 9.43 -30.84
C ASN A 167 22.56 9.33 -29.55
N SER A 168 21.23 9.41 -29.63
CA SER A 168 20.39 9.17 -28.45
C SER A 168 20.36 7.66 -28.16
N LEU A 169 20.54 7.25 -26.89
CA LEU A 169 20.30 5.84 -26.49
C LEU A 169 18.97 5.33 -27.09
N GLU A 170 18.85 4.05 -27.41
CA GLU A 170 17.56 3.49 -27.80
C GLU A 170 16.72 3.15 -26.54
N TRP A 171 16.23 4.16 -25.83
CA TRP A 171 15.46 4.02 -24.58
C TRP A 171 14.07 4.66 -24.66
N ASP A 172 13.05 3.86 -24.93
CA ASP A 172 11.69 4.34 -25.13
C ASP A 172 11.13 5.13 -23.94
N SER A 173 10.82 6.40 -24.19
CA SER A 173 10.30 7.37 -23.23
C SER A 173 8.90 7.86 -23.60
N SER A 174 8.26 7.19 -24.56
CA SER A 174 6.90 7.50 -25.02
C SER A 174 5.84 7.03 -24.01
N LEU A 175 4.64 7.62 -24.12
CA LEU A 175 3.52 7.28 -23.26
C LEU A 175 2.72 6.12 -23.86
N HIS A 176 2.74 4.97 -23.19
CA HIS A 176 1.98 3.78 -23.57
C HIS A 176 0.66 3.70 -22.81
N LEU A 177 -0.43 4.10 -23.46
CA LEU A 177 -1.80 3.97 -22.93
C LEU A 177 -2.56 2.85 -23.65
N PRO A 178 -3.58 2.27 -23.00
CA PRO A 178 -4.39 1.26 -23.64
C PRO A 178 -5.35 1.89 -24.67
N LEU A 179 -5.76 1.09 -25.66
CA LEU A 179 -6.57 1.53 -26.81
C LEU A 179 -7.93 2.17 -26.46
N TRP A 180 -8.45 1.96 -25.24
CA TRP A 180 -9.71 2.56 -24.80
C TRP A 180 -9.56 3.96 -24.20
N VAL A 181 -8.33 4.46 -24.04
CA VAL A 181 -8.08 5.87 -23.69
C VAL A 181 -8.01 6.66 -24.98
N SER A 182 -8.83 7.71 -25.10
CA SER A 182 -8.90 8.51 -26.33
C SER A 182 -7.59 9.22 -26.64
N GLU A 183 -7.28 9.44 -27.92
CA GLU A 183 -6.12 10.23 -28.35
C GLU A 183 -6.13 11.66 -27.79
N THR A 184 -7.31 12.27 -27.62
CA THR A 184 -7.44 13.58 -26.97
C THR A 184 -7.03 13.53 -25.50
N GLU A 185 -7.44 12.49 -24.76
CA GLU A 185 -7.01 12.27 -23.38
C GLU A 185 -5.49 12.00 -23.31
N LYS A 186 -4.96 11.19 -24.23
CA LYS A 186 -3.52 10.96 -24.35
C LYS A 186 -2.74 12.25 -24.57
N ALA A 187 -3.13 13.08 -25.54
CA ALA A 187 -2.46 14.35 -25.83
C ALA A 187 -2.48 15.31 -24.61
N ASN A 188 -3.59 15.35 -23.87
CA ASN A 188 -3.69 16.15 -22.65
C ASN A 188 -2.77 15.65 -21.53
N ILE A 189 -2.58 14.33 -21.43
CA ILE A 189 -1.62 13.72 -20.49
C ILE A 189 -0.19 14.05 -20.94
N GLU A 190 0.11 13.90 -22.23
CA GLU A 190 1.43 14.16 -22.81
C GLU A 190 1.90 15.59 -22.55
N GLY A 191 0.98 16.58 -22.66
CA GLY A 191 1.26 17.98 -22.34
C GLY A 191 1.67 18.25 -20.88
N ARG A 192 1.51 17.28 -19.97
CA ARG A 192 1.88 17.41 -18.54
C ARG A 192 3.12 16.58 -18.15
N LEU A 193 3.54 15.63 -19.00
CA LEU A 193 4.61 14.69 -18.67
C LEU A 193 5.95 15.40 -18.40
N GLU A 194 6.23 16.49 -19.11
CA GLU A 194 7.46 17.28 -18.92
C GLU A 194 7.54 17.88 -17.52
N GLU A 195 6.42 18.44 -17.04
CA GLU A 195 6.34 18.99 -15.68
C GLU A 195 6.52 17.89 -14.63
N TRP A 196 5.86 16.74 -14.80
CA TRP A 196 5.99 15.63 -13.85
C TRP A 196 7.38 15.00 -13.85
N THR A 197 8.05 14.95 -14.99
CA THR A 197 9.46 14.51 -15.09
C THR A 197 10.37 15.44 -14.28
N LYS A 198 10.22 16.75 -14.45
CA LYS A 198 10.94 17.74 -13.62
C LYS A 198 10.62 17.60 -12.14
N GLN A 199 9.36 17.36 -11.78
CA GLN A 199 8.97 17.14 -10.38
C GLN A 199 9.62 15.88 -9.80
N LEU A 200 9.75 14.80 -10.58
CA LEU A 200 10.43 13.58 -10.16
C LEU A 200 11.93 13.80 -10.00
N ASP A 201 12.61 14.38 -11.00
CA ASP A 201 14.04 14.66 -10.96
C ASP A 201 14.42 15.51 -9.75
N ALA A 202 13.56 16.47 -9.41
CA ALA A 202 13.78 17.39 -8.33
C ALA A 202 13.33 16.80 -6.96
N SER A 203 12.60 15.68 -6.94
CA SER A 203 12.09 15.05 -5.69
C SER A 203 13.15 14.34 -4.85
N GLY A 204 14.38 14.18 -5.34
CA GLY A 204 15.43 13.41 -4.68
C GLY A 204 15.27 11.90 -4.83
N ALA A 205 14.45 11.44 -5.78
CA ALA A 205 14.34 10.03 -6.13
C ALA A 205 15.68 9.48 -6.60
N ASP A 206 16.02 8.27 -6.17
CA ASP A 206 17.26 7.59 -6.56
C ASP A 206 17.17 7.01 -7.98
N ILE A 207 17.16 7.91 -8.97
CA ILE A 207 17.11 7.57 -10.40
C ILE A 207 18.39 6.87 -10.84
N ALA A 208 19.53 7.18 -10.19
CA ALA A 208 20.81 6.54 -10.47
C ALA A 208 20.75 5.03 -10.26
N SER A 209 20.27 4.59 -9.09
CA SER A 209 20.11 3.16 -8.79
C SER A 209 19.12 2.48 -9.74
N LEU A 210 18.05 3.18 -10.14
CA LEU A 210 17.09 2.66 -11.12
C LEU A 210 17.71 2.51 -12.51
N ALA A 211 18.50 3.49 -12.97
CA ALA A 211 19.17 3.45 -14.26
C ALA A 211 20.21 2.32 -14.34
N LEU A 212 20.88 2.00 -13.23
CA LEU A 212 21.79 0.85 -13.14
C LEU A 212 21.04 -0.49 -13.09
N CYS A 213 19.85 -0.51 -12.49
CA CYS A 213 19.04 -1.72 -12.32
C CYS A 213 18.25 -2.09 -13.58
N LEU A 214 17.66 -1.11 -14.27
CA LEU A 214 16.82 -1.31 -15.43
C LEU A 214 17.66 -1.31 -16.70
N LYS A 215 17.72 -2.46 -17.38
CA LYS A 215 18.40 -2.60 -18.67
C LYS A 215 17.55 -2.17 -19.87
N LYS A 216 16.23 -2.16 -19.70
CA LYS A 216 15.23 -1.84 -20.72
C LYS A 216 14.14 -0.92 -20.13
N PRO A 217 13.52 -0.04 -20.92
CA PRO A 217 12.47 0.87 -20.45
C PRO A 217 11.28 0.12 -19.87
N LEU A 218 10.60 0.69 -18.88
CA LEU A 218 9.37 0.11 -18.32
C LEU A 218 8.20 0.24 -19.30
N ARG A 219 7.42 -0.81 -19.52
CA ARG A 219 6.22 -0.74 -20.38
C ARG A 219 5.03 -1.49 -19.79
N PRO A 220 3.84 -0.85 -19.67
CA PRO A 220 2.65 -1.51 -19.20
C PRO A 220 2.05 -2.46 -20.25
N LEU A 221 1.54 -3.60 -19.81
CA LEU A 221 0.75 -4.56 -20.59
C LEU A 221 -0.56 -4.85 -19.86
N TRP A 222 -1.70 -4.97 -20.55
CA TRP A 222 -3.01 -5.11 -19.89
C TRP A 222 -3.62 -6.49 -20.08
N ILE A 223 -3.84 -7.20 -18.98
CA ILE A 223 -4.43 -8.53 -18.96
C ILE A 223 -5.72 -8.54 -18.12
N SER A 224 -6.74 -9.21 -18.63
CA SER A 224 -8.05 -9.39 -17.99
C SER A 224 -8.62 -10.73 -18.43
N GLN A 225 -9.71 -11.19 -17.84
CA GLN A 225 -10.37 -12.45 -18.22
C GLN A 225 -10.84 -12.51 -19.70
N LYS A 226 -10.89 -11.37 -20.41
CA LYS A 226 -11.22 -11.32 -21.86
C LYS A 226 -9.99 -11.33 -22.78
N THR A 227 -8.80 -11.33 -22.21
CA THR A 227 -7.55 -11.27 -22.95
C THR A 227 -7.19 -12.67 -23.43
N VAL A 228 -7.09 -12.86 -24.75
CA VAL A 228 -6.88 -14.17 -25.40
C VAL A 228 -5.50 -14.29 -26.08
N ILE A 229 -4.64 -13.29 -25.89
CA ILE A 229 -3.38 -13.15 -26.65
C ILE A 229 -2.32 -14.22 -26.33
N TRP A 230 -2.48 -14.98 -25.24
CA TRP A 230 -1.51 -15.99 -24.77
C TRP A 230 -2.02 -17.43 -24.85
N LEU A 231 -3.12 -17.68 -25.59
CA LEU A 231 -3.71 -19.02 -25.68
C LEU A 231 -2.89 -19.99 -26.54
N ASN A 232 -2.10 -19.48 -27.49
CA ASN A 232 -1.36 -20.29 -28.46
C ASN A 232 0.15 -20.29 -28.21
N GLU A 233 0.68 -19.23 -27.60
CA GLU A 233 2.10 -19.07 -27.27
C GLU A 233 2.23 -18.07 -26.12
N VAL A 234 3.10 -18.37 -25.16
CA VAL A 234 3.49 -17.45 -24.09
C VAL A 234 4.88 -16.94 -24.44
N PRO A 235 5.05 -15.66 -24.79
CA PRO A 235 6.36 -15.13 -25.07
C PRO A 235 7.23 -15.16 -23.83
N ASP A 236 8.49 -15.46 -24.06
CA ASP A 236 9.54 -15.17 -23.11
C ASP A 236 9.61 -13.66 -22.88
N HIS A 237 9.42 -13.22 -21.64
CA HIS A 237 9.47 -11.81 -21.30
C HIS A 237 10.85 -11.20 -21.56
N ASP A 238 11.91 -12.01 -21.55
CA ASP A 238 13.27 -11.57 -21.82
C ASP A 238 13.49 -11.21 -23.29
N SER A 239 12.63 -11.68 -24.19
CA SER A 239 12.70 -11.35 -25.62
C SER A 239 12.14 -9.96 -25.95
N TRP A 240 11.42 -9.32 -25.03
CA TRP A 240 10.86 -7.98 -25.26
C TRP A 240 11.95 -6.91 -25.19
N ASP A 241 11.79 -5.83 -25.97
CA ASP A 241 12.65 -4.64 -25.97
C ASP A 241 12.42 -3.72 -24.75
N PHE A 242 11.50 -4.11 -23.86
CA PHE A 242 11.12 -3.39 -22.64
C PHE A 242 11.05 -4.33 -21.43
N THR A 243 11.08 -3.73 -20.23
CA THR A 243 10.78 -4.39 -18.95
C THR A 243 9.25 -4.34 -18.71
N PRO A 244 8.52 -5.47 -18.77
CA PRO A 244 7.07 -5.48 -18.68
C PRO A 244 6.55 -5.20 -17.26
N ILE A 245 5.54 -4.34 -17.21
CA ILE A 245 4.67 -4.16 -16.04
C ILE A 245 3.29 -4.71 -16.43
N ILE A 246 3.03 -5.96 -16.09
CA ILE A 246 1.80 -6.67 -16.45
C ILE A 246 0.68 -6.27 -15.49
N LEU A 247 -0.28 -5.52 -16.00
CA LEU A 247 -1.43 -4.98 -15.28
C LEU A 247 -2.60 -5.95 -15.38
N LEU A 248 -2.79 -6.74 -14.33
CA LEU A 248 -3.78 -7.82 -14.26
C LEU A 248 -5.04 -7.35 -13.54
N SER A 249 -6.10 -7.09 -14.31
CA SER A 249 -7.44 -6.84 -13.77
C SER A 249 -8.11 -8.18 -13.47
N ALA A 250 -8.19 -8.52 -12.17
CA ALA A 250 -8.63 -9.83 -11.71
C ALA A 250 -10.09 -10.13 -12.08
N SER A 251 -10.98 -9.16 -11.89
CA SER A 251 -12.42 -9.37 -12.04
C SER A 251 -12.92 -9.31 -13.48
N SER A 252 -13.92 -10.15 -13.76
CA SER A 252 -14.67 -10.15 -15.01
C SER A 252 -15.45 -8.84 -15.19
N SER A 253 -15.31 -8.22 -16.36
CA SER A 253 -16.04 -6.99 -16.70
C SER A 253 -17.47 -7.25 -17.21
N ASN A 254 -17.98 -8.48 -17.10
CA ASN A 254 -19.27 -8.83 -17.69
C ASN A 254 -20.41 -8.07 -17.02
N GLY A 255 -21.15 -7.32 -17.84
CA GLY A 255 -22.23 -6.43 -17.40
C GLY A 255 -23.52 -7.14 -17.01
N ILE A 256 -23.54 -8.47 -16.89
CA ILE A 256 -24.72 -9.27 -16.53
C ILE A 256 -24.42 -9.94 -15.19
N ILE A 257 -25.37 -9.90 -14.26
CA ILE A 257 -25.28 -10.66 -13.00
C ILE A 257 -25.20 -12.14 -13.39
N GLN A 258 -24.02 -12.73 -13.28
CA GLN A 258 -23.85 -14.16 -13.51
C GLN A 258 -24.31 -14.86 -12.24
N HIS A 259 -25.54 -15.40 -12.30
CA HIS A 259 -25.94 -16.45 -11.39
C HIS A 259 -25.10 -17.67 -11.72
N ARG A 260 -24.17 -18.01 -10.83
CA ARG A 260 -23.35 -19.21 -10.97
C ARG A 260 -23.89 -20.28 -10.03
N SER A 261 -24.08 -21.47 -10.57
CA SER A 261 -24.36 -22.68 -9.80
C SER A 261 -23.19 -23.63 -10.03
N ILE A 262 -22.40 -23.84 -8.99
CA ILE A 262 -21.59 -25.06 -8.89
C ILE A 262 -22.35 -25.93 -7.90
N SER A 263 -22.53 -27.21 -8.25
CA SER A 263 -23.39 -28.32 -7.74
C SER A 263 -24.08 -28.26 -6.36
N GLU A 264 -23.77 -27.35 -5.45
CA GLU A 264 -24.32 -27.31 -4.08
C GLU A 264 -25.02 -25.98 -3.72
N PHE A 265 -24.59 -24.82 -4.24
CA PHE A 265 -25.19 -23.53 -3.90
C PHE A 265 -25.24 -22.54 -5.07
N SER A 266 -26.36 -21.82 -5.20
CA SER A 266 -26.47 -20.68 -6.11
C SER A 266 -25.86 -19.42 -5.48
N TRP A 267 -25.07 -18.68 -6.25
CA TRP A 267 -24.47 -17.42 -5.80
C TRP A 267 -24.42 -16.37 -6.93
N ASN A 268 -24.24 -15.11 -6.53
CA ASN A 268 -24.14 -13.98 -7.45
C ASN A 268 -22.72 -13.46 -7.53
N TYR A 269 -22.18 -13.40 -8.73
CA TYR A 269 -20.86 -12.83 -8.96
C TYR A 269 -20.84 -11.31 -8.77
N ILE A 270 -19.82 -10.82 -8.04
CA ILE A 270 -19.57 -9.40 -7.75
C ILE A 270 -18.20 -9.04 -8.33
N ALA A 271 -18.19 -8.34 -9.46
CA ALA A 271 -16.96 -7.78 -10.03
C ALA A 271 -16.35 -6.73 -9.08
N GLY A 272 -15.06 -6.85 -8.81
CA GLY A 272 -14.36 -5.94 -7.90
C GLY A 272 -14.75 -6.15 -6.43
N ALA A 273 -15.04 -7.39 -6.04
CA ALA A 273 -15.50 -7.73 -4.69
C ALA A 273 -14.52 -7.36 -3.58
N GLY A 274 -13.21 -7.33 -3.86
CA GLY A 274 -12.19 -6.85 -2.92
C GLY A 274 -12.23 -5.35 -2.63
N ASP A 275 -13.05 -4.57 -3.35
CA ASP A 275 -13.13 -3.11 -3.18
C ASP A 275 -14.20 -2.71 -2.12
N ASP A 276 -13.97 -1.59 -1.43
CA ASP A 276 -14.70 -1.16 -0.21
C ASP A 276 -14.95 -2.31 0.80
N GLU A 277 -13.90 -3.04 1.15
CA GLU A 277 -13.93 -4.12 2.15
C GLU A 277 -14.58 -3.67 3.48
N GLU A 278 -14.46 -2.39 3.84
CA GLU A 278 -15.06 -1.82 5.05
C GLU A 278 -16.59 -1.94 5.07
N SER A 279 -17.22 -2.14 3.91
CA SER A 279 -18.68 -2.28 3.78
C SER A 279 -19.19 -3.71 4.00
N TRP A 280 -18.34 -4.74 3.86
CA TRP A 280 -18.78 -6.13 3.85
C TRP A 280 -17.89 -7.11 4.63
N ALA A 281 -16.58 -6.86 4.77
CA ALA A 281 -15.62 -7.83 5.30
C ALA A 281 -15.74 -8.06 6.82
N ARG A 282 -16.35 -7.12 7.57
CA ARG A 282 -16.63 -7.26 9.01
C ARG A 282 -15.40 -7.63 9.85
N GLY A 283 -14.23 -7.10 9.50
CA GLY A 283 -12.97 -7.37 10.19
C GLY A 283 -12.20 -8.59 9.67
N LEU A 284 -12.75 -9.34 8.71
CA LEU A 284 -12.01 -10.36 7.98
C LEU A 284 -10.91 -9.70 7.13
N SER A 285 -9.67 -10.17 7.28
CA SER A 285 -8.54 -9.73 6.46
C SER A 285 -8.28 -10.72 5.31
N PRO A 286 -7.59 -10.30 4.23
CA PRO A 286 -7.22 -11.20 3.14
C PRO A 286 -6.44 -12.43 3.61
N ASN A 287 -5.46 -12.26 4.50
CA ASN A 287 -4.66 -13.38 5.03
C ASN A 287 -5.52 -14.37 5.82
N LEU A 288 -6.46 -13.87 6.62
CA LEU A 288 -7.35 -14.71 7.42
C LEU A 288 -8.36 -15.46 6.53
N PHE A 289 -8.85 -14.81 5.47
CA PHE A 289 -9.66 -15.45 4.45
C PHE A 289 -8.89 -16.57 3.75
N TRP A 290 -7.69 -16.29 3.21
CA TRP A 290 -6.90 -17.29 2.48
C TRP A 290 -6.44 -18.47 3.33
N GLY A 291 -6.20 -18.26 4.63
CA GLY A 291 -5.93 -19.34 5.57
C GLY A 291 -7.09 -20.33 5.77
N HIS A 292 -8.32 -19.93 5.39
CA HIS A 292 -9.54 -20.73 5.59
C HIS A 292 -10.49 -20.69 4.39
N ALA A 293 -9.97 -20.37 3.20
CA ALA A 293 -10.82 -20.06 2.05
C ALA A 293 -11.71 -21.25 1.67
N TYR A 294 -11.14 -22.46 1.64
CA TYR A 294 -11.88 -23.68 1.36
C TYR A 294 -13.03 -23.91 2.36
N ASP A 295 -12.77 -23.78 3.65
CA ASP A 295 -13.77 -23.99 4.72
C ASP A 295 -14.89 -22.96 4.73
N LEU A 296 -14.59 -21.72 4.35
CA LEU A 296 -15.56 -20.63 4.26
C LEU A 296 -16.46 -20.78 3.03
N ILE A 297 -15.88 -21.18 1.91
CA ILE A 297 -16.59 -21.31 0.65
C ILE A 297 -17.43 -22.60 0.61
N SER A 298 -16.92 -23.71 1.14
CA SER A 298 -17.67 -24.97 1.25
C SER A 298 -18.83 -24.92 2.26
N ALA A 299 -18.77 -24.02 3.25
CA ALA A 299 -19.83 -23.88 4.26
C ALA A 299 -21.16 -23.34 3.72
N GLY A 300 -21.15 -22.78 2.51
CA GLY A 300 -22.33 -22.17 1.90
C GLY A 300 -22.74 -20.83 2.54
N PRO A 301 -23.75 -20.16 1.96
CA PRO A 301 -24.15 -18.81 2.33
C PRO A 301 -24.72 -18.69 3.75
N ASP A 302 -25.38 -19.73 4.26
CA ASP A 302 -26.07 -19.70 5.55
C ASP A 302 -25.11 -19.66 6.73
N LEU A 303 -24.04 -20.47 6.68
CA LEU A 303 -23.03 -20.56 7.74
C LEU A 303 -21.86 -19.59 7.57
N CYS A 304 -21.68 -19.01 6.37
CA CYS A 304 -20.56 -18.13 6.05
C CYS A 304 -20.43 -16.96 7.05
N ASN A 305 -21.54 -16.29 7.38
CA ASN A 305 -21.52 -15.16 8.32
C ASN A 305 -21.07 -15.58 9.73
N GLN A 306 -21.56 -16.72 10.21
CA GLN A 306 -21.20 -17.25 11.53
C GLN A 306 -19.73 -17.64 11.55
N LYS A 307 -19.25 -18.41 10.57
CA LYS A 307 -17.86 -18.83 10.48
C LYS A 307 -16.89 -17.65 10.43
N VAL A 308 -17.21 -16.61 9.65
CA VAL A 308 -16.37 -15.40 9.60
C VAL A 308 -16.35 -14.69 10.95
N ALA A 309 -17.49 -14.56 11.64
CA ALA A 309 -17.54 -13.95 12.96
C ALA A 309 -16.70 -14.73 13.98
N ASP A 310 -16.84 -16.06 14.02
CA ASP A 310 -16.06 -16.92 14.91
C ASP A 310 -14.56 -16.83 14.64
N MET A 311 -14.18 -16.75 13.36
CA MET A 311 -12.79 -16.68 12.93
C MET A 311 -12.14 -15.33 13.24
N VAL A 312 -12.86 -14.23 12.98
CA VAL A 312 -12.40 -12.87 13.34
C VAL A 312 -12.27 -12.73 14.86
N GLU A 313 -13.20 -13.30 15.62
CA GLU A 313 -13.12 -13.26 17.09
C GLU A 313 -11.97 -14.13 17.63
N LYS A 314 -11.77 -15.34 17.08
CA LYS A 314 -10.60 -16.17 17.43
C LYS A 314 -9.28 -15.47 17.11
N ASP A 315 -9.16 -14.85 15.94
CA ASP A 315 -7.99 -14.05 15.57
C ASP A 315 -7.78 -12.86 16.52
N ARG A 316 -8.86 -12.15 16.86
CA ARG A 316 -8.81 -11.03 17.82
C ARG A 316 -8.33 -11.48 19.20
N VAL A 317 -8.86 -12.59 19.73
CA VAL A 317 -8.44 -13.17 21.01
C VAL A 317 -6.98 -13.63 20.94
N TYR A 318 -6.59 -14.31 19.87
CA TYR A 318 -5.22 -14.77 19.64
C TYR A 318 -4.21 -13.60 19.63
N ARG A 319 -4.55 -12.49 18.98
CA ARG A 319 -3.75 -11.25 18.97
C ARG A 319 -3.70 -10.59 20.34
N SER A 320 -4.85 -10.50 21.02
CA SER A 320 -4.95 -9.93 22.36
C SER A 320 -4.10 -10.69 23.38
N GLN A 321 -4.08 -12.02 23.34
CA GLN A 321 -3.24 -12.86 24.22
C GLN A 321 -1.73 -12.61 24.03
N ARG A 322 -1.33 -12.08 22.88
CA ARG A 322 0.07 -11.77 22.54
C ARG A 322 0.40 -10.28 22.66
N GLY A 323 -0.46 -9.50 23.30
CA GLY A 323 -0.27 -8.05 23.45
C GLY A 323 -0.29 -7.28 22.12
N GLN A 324 -0.90 -7.85 21.07
CA GLN A 324 -1.04 -7.18 19.78
C GLN A 324 -2.35 -6.37 19.76
N ASN A 325 -2.35 -5.27 19.00
CA ASN A 325 -3.53 -4.43 18.82
C ASN A 325 -4.71 -5.27 18.29
N ALA A 326 -5.80 -5.32 19.04
CA ALA A 326 -6.96 -6.18 18.79
C ALA A 326 -8.27 -5.43 19.06
N PRO A 327 -8.59 -4.39 18.28
CA PRO A 327 -9.75 -3.55 18.53
C PRO A 327 -11.04 -4.37 18.39
N GLN A 328 -12.00 -4.15 19.29
CA GLN A 328 -13.31 -4.76 19.16
C GLN A 328 -14.05 -4.15 17.96
N VAL A 329 -14.51 -5.00 17.04
CA VAL A 329 -15.33 -4.57 15.91
C VAL A 329 -16.74 -4.27 16.41
N THR A 330 -17.03 -3.02 16.75
CA THR A 330 -18.39 -2.61 17.10
C THR A 330 -19.23 -2.50 15.82
N VAL A 331 -19.97 -3.56 15.48
CA VAL A 331 -20.98 -3.46 14.43
C VAL A 331 -22.08 -2.55 14.96
N LYS A 332 -22.32 -1.39 14.32
CA LYS A 332 -23.48 -0.55 14.62
C LYS A 332 -24.73 -1.42 14.45
N ALA A 333 -25.36 -1.79 15.56
CA ALA A 333 -26.59 -2.54 15.55
C ALA A 333 -27.60 -1.79 14.66
N SER A 334 -28.06 -2.46 13.60
CA SER A 334 -29.29 -2.05 12.95
C SER A 334 -30.36 -2.12 14.04
N LYS A 335 -31.09 -1.02 14.30
CA LYS A 335 -32.12 -0.97 15.34
C LYS A 335 -33.12 -2.12 15.17
N SER A 336 -32.90 -3.20 15.90
CA SER A 336 -33.85 -4.27 16.14
C SER A 336 -33.98 -4.37 17.64
N SER A 337 -35.06 -3.79 18.15
CA SER A 337 -35.51 -3.93 19.52
C SER A 337 -35.85 -5.39 19.78
N VAL A 338 -34.97 -6.12 20.46
CA VAL A 338 -35.31 -7.38 21.10
C VAL A 338 -34.81 -7.30 22.54
N HIS A 339 -35.75 -7.36 23.47
CA HIS A 339 -35.54 -7.36 24.90
C HIS A 339 -34.59 -8.49 25.32
N LEU A 340 -33.50 -8.15 26.01
CA LEU A 340 -32.65 -9.08 26.73
C LEU A 340 -33.30 -9.36 28.10
N SER A 341 -33.68 -10.62 28.34
CA SER A 341 -33.84 -11.17 29.68
C SER A 341 -32.48 -11.74 30.12
N GLN A 342 -32.00 -11.25 31.26
CA GLN A 342 -30.78 -11.67 31.92
C GLN A 342 -30.80 -13.17 32.25
N GLY A 343 -29.67 -13.85 32.07
CA GLY A 343 -29.50 -15.24 32.47
C GLY A 343 -28.04 -15.68 32.35
N GLU A 344 -27.35 -15.63 33.48
CA GLU A 344 -26.29 -16.53 33.97
C GLU A 344 -25.03 -16.81 33.13
N VAL A 345 -23.89 -16.48 33.75
CA VAL A 345 -22.53 -16.90 33.41
C VAL A 345 -22.30 -18.33 33.90
N PRO A 346 -21.78 -19.25 33.08
CA PRO A 346 -21.07 -20.42 33.59
C PRO A 346 -19.57 -20.34 33.38
N GLN A 347 -18.89 -20.91 34.37
CA GLN A 347 -17.46 -20.94 34.65
C GLN A 347 -16.59 -21.61 33.58
N SER A 348 -15.33 -21.19 33.64
CA SER A 348 -14.13 -21.78 33.05
C SER A 348 -14.12 -23.31 33.03
N LEU A 349 -13.75 -23.86 31.87
CA LEU A 349 -13.20 -25.22 31.76
C LEU A 349 -11.92 -25.18 30.92
N ASP A 350 -10.86 -25.71 31.53
CA ASP A 350 -9.49 -25.80 31.04
C ASP A 350 -9.39 -26.64 29.75
N ILE A 351 -8.56 -26.17 28.81
CA ILE A 351 -8.19 -26.91 27.59
C ILE A 351 -6.73 -27.38 27.76
N PRO A 352 -6.41 -28.67 27.55
CA PRO A 352 -5.02 -29.12 27.55
C PRO A 352 -4.32 -28.72 26.24
N ASN A 353 -3.08 -28.26 26.40
CA ASN A 353 -2.19 -27.81 25.34
C ASN A 353 -1.95 -28.91 24.28
N ILE A 354 -2.16 -28.55 23.01
CA ILE A 354 -1.59 -29.26 21.87
C ILE A 354 -0.47 -28.37 21.31
N GLU A 355 0.76 -28.77 21.59
CA GLU A 355 1.96 -28.22 20.96
C GLU A 355 1.95 -28.62 19.47
N ILE A 356 1.87 -27.63 18.59
CA ILE A 356 2.22 -27.80 17.17
C ILE A 356 3.45 -26.95 16.91
N ASP A 357 4.57 -27.64 16.91
CA ASP A 357 5.89 -27.23 16.48
C ASP A 357 5.83 -26.79 15.00
N LYS A 358 5.86 -25.47 14.75
CA LYS A 358 6.11 -24.92 13.42
C LYS A 358 7.53 -24.38 13.37
N LYS A 359 8.40 -25.24 12.86
CA LYS A 359 9.77 -24.96 12.46
C LYS A 359 9.85 -23.70 11.59
N SER A 360 10.81 -22.88 11.97
CA SER A 360 11.38 -21.71 11.32
C SER A 360 11.54 -21.84 9.81
N TYR A 361 10.92 -20.90 9.08
CA TYR A 361 11.53 -20.33 7.88
C TYR A 361 11.99 -18.91 8.24
N ASP A 362 13.26 -18.66 7.97
CA ASP A 362 14.04 -17.52 8.41
C ASP A 362 13.47 -16.17 7.96
N GLU A 363 13.60 -15.19 8.84
CA GLU A 363 12.91 -13.91 8.92
C GLU A 363 13.47 -12.86 7.95
N ASP A 364 12.63 -12.30 7.07
CA ASP A 364 12.93 -11.04 6.38
C ASP A 364 12.88 -9.92 7.43
N CYS A 365 14.06 -9.47 7.86
CA CYS A 365 14.28 -8.60 9.01
C CYS A 365 13.43 -7.31 8.90
N GLY A 366 12.33 -7.22 9.65
CA GLY A 366 11.35 -6.11 9.61
C GLY A 366 11.83 -4.78 10.20
N ILE A 367 13.13 -4.52 10.15
CA ILE A 367 13.81 -3.29 10.57
C ILE A 367 14.64 -2.78 9.39
N SER A 368 14.42 -1.52 9.02
CA SER A 368 15.11 -0.87 7.91
C SER A 368 16.10 0.16 8.45
N TRP A 369 17.39 -0.08 8.26
CA TRP A 369 18.46 0.86 8.61
C TRP A 369 18.61 1.93 7.53
N LEU A 370 18.78 3.19 7.96
CA LEU A 370 18.92 4.35 7.08
C LEU A 370 20.39 4.60 6.74
N GLY A 371 20.93 3.80 5.82
CA GLY A 371 22.33 3.91 5.41
C GLY A 371 23.29 3.85 6.61
N SER A 372 24.19 4.84 6.72
CA SER A 372 25.14 4.99 7.82
C SER A 372 24.65 5.90 8.97
N ALA A 373 23.38 6.29 8.99
CA ALA A 373 22.85 7.31 9.90
C ALA A 373 22.66 6.85 11.36
N ASN A 374 23.10 5.64 11.72
CA ASN A 374 22.84 4.99 13.02
C ASN A 374 21.35 5.02 13.44
N LEU A 375 20.44 5.11 12.45
CA LEU A 375 19.01 5.26 12.65
C LEU A 375 18.26 4.16 11.89
N ALA A 376 17.29 3.54 12.54
CA ALA A 376 16.47 2.49 11.95
C ALA A 376 14.98 2.72 12.20
N VAL A 377 14.14 2.21 11.29
CA VAL A 377 12.68 2.21 11.42
C VAL A 377 12.16 0.78 11.42
N GLY A 378 11.24 0.44 12.31
CA GLY A 378 10.68 -0.90 12.37
C GLY A 378 9.35 -1.02 13.11
N ARG A 379 8.95 -2.28 13.32
CA ARG A 379 7.76 -2.64 14.10
C ARG A 379 8.08 -2.81 15.59
N SER A 380 7.17 -2.35 16.45
CA SER A 380 7.30 -2.45 17.91
C SER A 380 7.48 -3.89 18.38
N GLN A 381 6.79 -4.87 17.77
CA GLN A 381 6.87 -6.28 18.18
C GLN A 381 8.22 -6.93 17.87
N LEU A 382 9.01 -6.34 16.97
CA LEU A 382 10.35 -6.82 16.64
C LEU A 382 11.43 -6.18 17.53
N ALA A 383 11.13 -5.06 18.18
CA ALA A 383 12.11 -4.31 18.96
C ALA A 383 12.67 -5.12 20.16
N SER A 384 11.91 -6.06 20.71
CA SER A 384 12.36 -6.92 21.83
C SER A 384 13.30 -8.06 21.42
N LYS A 385 13.40 -8.36 20.13
CA LYS A 385 14.22 -9.47 19.60
C LYS A 385 15.61 -9.05 19.13
N ILE A 386 15.94 -7.76 19.17
CA ILE A 386 17.15 -7.22 18.52
C ILE A 386 18.27 -7.05 19.54
N SER A 387 19.44 -7.62 19.23
CA SER A 387 20.66 -7.48 20.03
C SER A 387 21.57 -6.31 19.62
N ASN A 388 21.32 -5.69 18.46
CA ASN A 388 22.24 -4.76 17.79
C ASN A 388 21.77 -3.29 17.80
N VAL A 389 20.99 -2.87 18.80
CA VAL A 389 20.49 -1.50 18.92
C VAL A 389 20.77 -0.97 20.33
N ASP A 390 21.38 0.22 20.42
CA ASP A 390 21.74 0.84 21.69
C ASP A 390 20.56 1.55 22.37
N CYS A 391 19.64 2.11 21.58
CA CYS A 391 18.50 2.90 22.07
C CYS A 391 17.21 2.62 21.29
N ILE A 392 16.06 2.60 21.98
CA ILE A 392 14.75 2.37 21.37
C ILE A 392 13.82 3.55 21.67
N LEU A 393 13.25 4.12 20.62
CA LEU A 393 12.14 5.09 20.67
C LEU A 393 10.86 4.38 20.22
N ASN A 394 10.03 3.97 21.19
CA ASN A 394 8.76 3.31 20.94
C ASN A 394 7.64 4.35 20.81
N CYS A 395 7.01 4.41 19.64
CA CYS A 395 5.86 5.28 19.35
C CYS A 395 4.50 4.56 19.40
N ASP A 396 4.48 3.27 19.73
CA ASP A 396 3.26 2.46 19.81
C ASP A 396 2.45 2.78 21.09
N GLN A 397 1.15 2.45 21.10
CA GLN A 397 0.31 2.65 22.28
C GLN A 397 0.74 1.75 23.45
N GLU A 398 1.13 0.52 23.14
CA GLU A 398 1.56 -0.47 24.12
C GLU A 398 3.04 -0.27 24.47
N SER A 399 3.35 -0.33 25.77
CA SER A 399 4.74 -0.36 26.23
C SER A 399 5.34 -1.74 25.98
N ILE A 400 6.52 -1.79 25.38
CA ILE A 400 7.27 -3.03 25.21
C ILE A 400 8.08 -3.25 26.48
N PHE A 401 7.97 -4.43 27.10
CA PHE A 401 8.90 -4.84 28.16
C PHE A 401 10.25 -5.17 27.51
N LEU A 402 11.25 -4.34 27.76
CA LEU A 402 12.61 -4.50 27.24
C LEU A 402 13.58 -4.74 28.39
N TYR A 403 14.38 -5.81 28.30
CA TYR A 403 15.53 -6.03 29.18
C TYR A 403 16.73 -5.24 28.64
N LEU A 404 16.63 -3.91 28.61
CA LEU A 404 17.77 -3.05 28.28
C LEU A 404 18.62 -2.81 29.55
N PRO A 405 19.96 -2.87 29.47
CA PRO A 405 20.83 -2.69 30.64
C PRO A 405 20.75 -1.30 31.29
N ASP A 406 20.24 -0.31 30.55
CA ASP A 406 20.23 1.10 30.91
C ASP A 406 18.81 1.66 30.79
N SER A 407 18.22 2.14 31.89
CA SER A 407 16.88 2.75 31.92
C SER A 407 16.79 4.00 31.04
N GLU A 408 17.91 4.65 30.71
CA GLU A 408 17.92 5.79 29.81
C GLU A 408 17.94 5.39 28.32
N ALA A 409 18.12 4.12 27.98
CA ALA A 409 18.20 3.63 26.60
C ALA A 409 16.83 3.53 25.90
N HIS A 410 15.73 3.62 26.64
CA HIS A 410 14.38 3.47 26.11
C HIS A 410 13.53 4.72 26.38
N LEU A 411 12.84 5.19 25.34
CA LEU A 411 11.80 6.21 25.46
C LEU A 411 10.51 5.69 24.82
N HIS A 412 9.43 5.67 25.60
CA HIS A 412 8.09 5.33 25.12
C HIS A 412 7.23 6.60 25.02
N LEU A 413 6.75 6.90 23.82
CA LEU A 413 5.85 8.00 23.52
C LEU A 413 4.60 7.43 22.84
N PRO A 414 3.53 7.13 23.59
CA PRO A 414 2.33 6.53 22.99
C PRO A 414 1.64 7.53 22.06
N MET A 415 1.76 7.30 20.75
CA MET A 415 1.19 8.15 19.71
C MET A 415 0.05 7.43 19.00
N VAL A 416 -0.93 8.21 18.54
CA VAL A 416 -2.04 7.70 17.71
C VAL A 416 -2.08 8.39 16.36
N THR A 417 -2.72 7.73 15.39
CA THR A 417 -2.85 8.30 14.05
C THR A 417 -3.68 9.59 14.07
N SER A 418 -3.42 10.49 13.12
CA SER A 418 -4.18 11.73 12.92
C SER A 418 -5.70 11.57 12.74
N LYS A 419 -6.19 10.36 12.50
CA LYS A 419 -7.64 10.05 12.46
C LYS A 419 -8.27 9.99 13.86
N LEU A 420 -7.50 9.59 14.87
CA LEU A 420 -7.95 9.45 16.26
C LEU A 420 -7.70 10.73 17.03
N ASP A 421 -6.46 11.25 16.97
CA ASP A 421 -6.10 12.54 17.54
C ASP A 421 -5.25 13.33 16.54
N ARG A 422 -5.74 14.54 16.21
CA ARG A 422 -5.12 15.42 15.21
C ARG A 422 -3.81 16.07 15.68
N PHE A 423 -3.46 15.97 16.97
CA PHE A 423 -2.28 16.61 17.56
C PHE A 423 -1.34 15.65 18.31
N SER A 424 -1.69 14.36 18.44
CA SER A 424 -0.91 13.38 19.20
C SER A 424 0.54 13.25 18.73
N LEU A 425 0.78 13.26 17.42
CA LEU A 425 2.14 13.23 16.89
C LEU A 425 2.85 14.57 17.19
N LEU A 426 2.19 15.70 16.88
CA LEU A 426 2.74 17.04 17.06
C LEU A 426 3.23 17.30 18.49
N SER A 427 2.46 16.90 19.51
CA SER A 427 2.79 17.12 20.92
C SER A 427 3.99 16.30 21.40
N ASN A 428 4.26 15.15 20.79
CA ASN A 428 5.33 14.24 21.19
C ASN A 428 6.63 14.41 20.37
N LEU A 429 6.58 15.07 19.20
CA LEU A 429 7.76 15.32 18.36
C LEU A 429 8.92 16.04 19.06
N PRO A 430 8.71 17.07 19.92
CA PRO A 430 9.82 17.70 20.66
C PRO A 430 10.61 16.71 21.52
N SER A 431 9.90 15.86 22.27
CA SER A 431 10.52 14.84 23.14
C SER A 431 11.26 13.79 22.32
N ALA A 432 10.67 13.34 21.20
CA ALA A 432 11.28 12.38 20.29
C ALA A 432 12.60 12.90 19.69
N VAL A 433 12.60 14.13 19.18
CA VAL A 433 13.81 14.74 18.56
C VAL A 433 14.88 15.02 19.61
N ASN A 434 14.52 15.50 20.80
CA ASN A 434 15.48 15.72 21.89
C ASN A 434 16.14 14.42 22.35
N PHE A 435 15.37 13.34 22.48
CA PHE A 435 15.90 12.02 22.80
C PHE A 435 16.86 11.53 21.72
N ALA A 436 16.46 11.62 20.45
CA ALA A 436 17.32 11.24 19.33
C ALA A 436 18.63 12.04 19.32
N LYS A 437 18.55 13.35 19.56
CA LYS A 437 19.72 14.24 19.65
C LYS A 437 20.70 13.79 20.74
N LEU A 438 20.21 13.50 21.94
CA LEU A 438 21.04 13.08 23.07
C LEU A 438 21.73 11.73 22.84
N LYS A 439 21.09 10.81 22.10
CA LYS A 439 21.65 9.47 21.84
C LYS A 439 22.57 9.45 20.64
N LEU A 440 22.17 10.06 19.52
CA LEU A 440 22.97 10.11 18.30
C LEU A 440 24.26 10.93 18.47
N SER A 441 24.23 12.01 19.26
CA SER A 441 25.45 12.78 19.60
C SER A 441 26.50 11.97 20.38
N LYS A 442 26.08 10.90 21.05
CA LYS A 442 26.98 9.93 21.72
C LYS A 442 27.41 8.78 20.79
N GLY A 443 27.07 8.84 19.50
CA GLY A 443 27.35 7.79 18.52
C GLY A 443 26.52 6.53 18.68
N LYS A 444 25.47 6.53 19.52
CA LYS A 444 24.60 5.38 19.75
C LYS A 444 23.66 5.13 18.57
N THR A 445 23.36 3.87 18.31
CA THR A 445 22.33 3.46 17.35
C THR A 445 20.91 3.61 17.92
N LEU A 446 19.97 4.06 17.09
CA LEU A 446 18.59 4.36 17.49
C LEU A 446 17.57 3.64 16.58
N LEU A 447 16.69 2.85 17.19
CA LEU A 447 15.51 2.30 16.52
C LEU A 447 14.28 3.13 16.85
N VAL A 448 13.55 3.58 15.83
CA VAL A 448 12.23 4.21 15.95
C VAL A 448 11.17 3.21 15.49
N CYS A 449 10.24 2.84 16.38
CA CYS A 449 9.24 1.81 16.06
C CYS A 449 7.81 2.24 16.37
N CYS A 450 6.85 1.69 15.61
CA CYS A 450 5.41 1.79 15.88
C CYS A 450 4.74 0.45 15.52
N ASP A 451 3.41 0.36 15.63
CA ASP A 451 2.64 -0.87 15.41
C ASP A 451 2.94 -1.60 14.09
N ASN A 452 3.01 -0.87 12.98
CA ASN A 452 3.13 -1.40 11.62
C ASN A 452 4.45 -1.04 10.93
N GLY A 453 5.17 -0.03 11.45
CA GLY A 453 6.42 0.48 10.86
C GLY A 453 6.24 1.33 9.60
N GLU A 454 5.01 1.73 9.26
CA GLU A 454 4.66 2.34 7.97
C GLU A 454 4.31 3.84 8.07
N ASP A 455 3.72 4.31 9.18
CA ASP A 455 3.20 5.70 9.28
C ASP A 455 3.87 6.53 10.39
N ILE A 456 3.58 6.22 11.66
CA ILE A 456 4.00 7.06 12.80
C ILE A 456 5.53 7.05 12.96
N SER A 457 6.13 5.86 13.01
CA SER A 457 7.59 5.73 13.14
C SER A 457 8.32 6.39 11.96
N VAL A 458 7.79 6.28 10.75
CA VAL A 458 8.28 6.99 9.56
C VAL A 458 8.19 8.50 9.73
N CYS A 459 7.09 9.04 10.25
CA CYS A 459 6.93 10.47 10.49
C CYS A 459 7.86 11.01 11.59
N VAL A 460 8.04 10.26 12.67
CA VAL A 460 8.98 10.60 13.75
C VAL A 460 10.42 10.55 13.23
N CYS A 461 10.76 9.51 12.50
CA CYS A 461 12.07 9.39 11.84
C CYS A 461 12.31 10.52 10.84
N LEU A 462 11.30 10.91 10.05
CA LEU A 462 11.38 12.04 9.14
C LEU A 462 11.65 13.36 9.88
N ALA A 463 11.01 13.58 11.04
CA ALA A 463 11.28 14.75 11.87
C ALA A 463 12.72 14.74 12.41
N ILE A 464 13.19 13.61 12.94
CA ILE A 464 14.57 13.42 13.43
C ILE A 464 15.58 13.69 12.32
N LEU A 465 15.41 13.05 11.16
CA LEU A 465 16.28 13.28 10.00
C LEU A 465 16.27 14.77 9.65
N THR A 466 15.10 15.39 9.55
CA THR A 466 14.98 16.80 9.15
C THR A 466 15.62 17.77 10.15
N SER A 467 15.54 17.47 11.43
CA SER A 467 16.04 18.35 12.50
C SER A 467 17.52 18.17 12.82
N LEU A 468 18.11 17.00 12.60
CA LEU A 468 19.45 16.63 13.14
C LEU A 468 20.48 16.18 12.10
N PHE A 469 20.09 16.10 10.82
CA PHE A 469 20.96 15.67 9.74
C PHE A 469 20.99 16.71 8.61
N ASN A 470 22.14 16.81 7.95
CA ASN A 470 22.31 17.61 6.74
C ASN A 470 21.62 16.96 5.52
N GLU A 471 21.72 17.58 4.35
CA GLU A 471 21.08 17.07 3.12
C GLU A 471 21.69 15.76 2.63
N GLU A 472 22.96 15.51 2.96
CA GLU A 472 23.69 14.29 2.62
C GLU A 472 23.37 13.12 3.56
N GLY A 473 22.53 13.32 4.58
CA GLY A 473 22.14 12.27 5.53
C GLY A 473 23.19 12.00 6.62
N THR A 474 24.09 12.95 6.88
CA THR A 474 25.08 12.90 7.96
C THR A 474 24.60 13.67 9.19
N PHE A 475 24.82 13.11 10.38
CA PHE A 475 24.42 13.75 11.64
C PHE A 475 25.25 15.02 11.89
N ASP A 476 24.57 16.16 12.04
CA ASP A 476 25.21 17.47 12.16
C ASP A 476 24.74 18.27 13.40
N ASP A 477 24.01 17.61 14.30
CA ASP A 477 23.41 18.19 15.51
C ASP A 477 22.39 19.31 15.23
N GLY A 478 21.86 19.37 14.00
CA GLY A 478 20.86 20.35 13.57
C GLY A 478 21.44 21.71 13.18
N LYS A 479 22.72 21.77 12.79
CA LYS A 479 23.34 23.00 12.27
C LYS A 479 22.67 23.45 10.97
N SER A 480 22.55 22.55 9.99
CA SER A 480 21.87 22.80 8.72
C SER A 480 20.40 23.19 8.90
N PHE A 481 19.71 22.60 9.89
CA PHE A 481 18.32 22.93 10.19
C PHE A 481 18.14 24.36 10.72
N LYS A 482 19.09 24.87 11.53
CA LYS A 482 19.03 26.24 12.06
C LYS A 482 19.22 27.32 10.99
N GLU A 483 19.98 26.99 9.95
CA GLU A 483 20.31 27.92 8.86
C GLU A 483 19.25 27.91 7.75
N THR A 484 18.37 26.90 7.72
CA THR A 484 17.46 26.66 6.59
C THR A 484 16.00 26.64 7.02
N ARG A 485 15.17 27.45 6.36
CA ARG A 485 13.72 27.36 6.52
C ARG A 485 13.18 26.16 5.73
N ILE A 486 12.66 25.16 6.44
CA ILE A 486 12.14 23.94 5.82
C ILE A 486 10.86 24.21 5.02
N THR A 487 10.96 24.03 3.70
CA THR A 487 9.80 24.07 2.81
C THR A 487 9.10 22.71 2.75
N LYS A 488 7.88 22.69 2.20
CA LYS A 488 7.15 21.43 1.95
C LYS A 488 7.91 20.52 0.99
N TRP A 489 8.78 21.10 0.18
CA TRP A 489 9.55 20.41 -0.83
C TRP A 489 10.76 19.70 -0.22
N ASP A 490 11.45 20.36 0.71
CA ASP A 490 12.57 19.75 1.46
C ASP A 490 12.10 18.56 2.30
N LEU A 491 10.94 18.70 2.95
CA LEU A 491 10.33 17.60 3.69
C LEU A 491 9.98 16.40 2.79
N ARG A 492 9.53 16.67 1.55
CA ARG A 492 9.27 15.61 0.56
C ARG A 492 10.56 14.93 0.12
N ARG A 493 11.64 15.67 -0.15
CA ARG A 493 12.95 15.11 -0.50
C ARG A 493 13.47 14.17 0.59
N ARG A 494 13.39 14.59 1.86
CA ARG A 494 13.79 13.77 3.00
C ARG A 494 12.91 12.52 3.16
N LEU A 495 11.61 12.62 2.87
CA LEU A 495 10.72 11.44 2.84
C LEU A 495 11.12 10.47 1.72
N VAL A 496 11.43 10.97 0.51
CA VAL A 496 11.89 10.14 -0.60
C VAL A 496 13.20 9.42 -0.26
N TYR A 497 14.15 10.12 0.37
CA TYR A 497 15.37 9.53 0.89
C TYR A 497 15.07 8.40 1.90
N LEU A 498 14.15 8.62 2.84
CA LEU A 498 13.74 7.59 3.80
C LEU A 498 13.12 6.37 3.10
N CYS A 499 12.25 6.60 2.09
CA CYS A 499 11.59 5.54 1.33
C CYS A 499 12.57 4.68 0.50
N LYS A 500 13.80 5.14 0.24
CA LYS A 500 14.86 4.32 -0.36
C LYS A 500 15.18 3.10 0.51
N PHE A 501 15.12 3.26 1.83
CA PHE A 501 15.47 2.22 2.81
C PHE A 501 14.23 1.56 3.41
N VAL A 502 13.18 2.35 3.69
CA VAL A 502 11.92 1.88 4.25
C VAL A 502 10.90 1.74 3.13
N THR A 503 10.93 0.62 2.41
CA THR A 503 10.10 0.38 1.21
C THR A 503 8.59 0.37 1.51
N ASN A 504 8.21 0.02 2.74
CA ASN A 504 6.81 0.01 3.21
C ASN A 504 6.36 1.36 3.81
N ALA A 505 7.15 2.43 3.70
CA ALA A 505 6.78 3.74 4.24
C ALA A 505 5.51 4.31 3.58
N ARG A 506 4.49 4.57 4.40
CA ARG A 506 3.16 5.09 4.01
C ARG A 506 2.64 6.13 4.99
N PRO A 507 3.38 7.24 5.19
CA PRO A 507 2.96 8.27 6.13
C PRO A 507 1.65 8.92 5.69
N SER A 508 0.71 9.07 6.64
CA SER A 508 -0.58 9.67 6.36
C SER A 508 -0.44 11.18 6.13
N ARG A 509 -1.27 11.74 5.25
CA ARG A 509 -1.25 13.19 4.96
C ARG A 509 -1.45 14.05 6.22
N GLY A 510 -2.24 13.55 7.18
CA GLY A 510 -2.45 14.23 8.46
C GLY A 510 -1.19 14.25 9.33
N ASN A 511 -0.46 13.14 9.40
CA ASN A 511 0.79 13.06 10.16
C ASN A 511 1.91 13.88 9.50
N LEU A 512 2.04 13.83 8.16
CA LEU A 512 3.00 14.68 7.43
C LEU A 512 2.76 16.18 7.66
N LYS A 513 1.49 16.61 7.76
CA LYS A 513 1.14 18.00 8.10
C LYS A 513 1.61 18.37 9.51
N GLN A 514 1.48 17.45 10.47
CA GLN A 514 1.95 17.69 11.84
C GLN A 514 3.48 17.80 11.89
N VAL A 515 4.21 16.91 11.20
CA VAL A 515 5.68 17.02 11.09
C VAL A 515 6.09 18.36 10.47
N PHE A 516 5.46 18.75 9.36
CA PHE A 516 5.74 20.04 8.73
C PHE A 516 5.43 21.24 9.64
N GLY A 517 4.35 21.14 10.43
CA GLY A 517 3.98 22.14 11.42
C GLY A 517 5.00 22.26 12.55
N PHE A 518 5.47 21.14 13.09
CA PHE A 518 6.53 21.08 14.12
C PHE A 518 7.82 21.75 13.63
N LEU A 519 8.30 21.35 12.45
CA LEU A 519 9.57 21.84 11.88
C LEU A 519 9.54 23.35 11.61
N ASN A 520 8.37 23.92 11.27
CA ASN A 520 8.24 25.37 11.08
C ASN A 520 7.90 26.14 12.37
N GLY A 521 7.32 25.49 13.37
CA GLY A 521 7.02 26.11 14.67
C GLY A 521 8.27 26.32 15.54
N GLY A 522 9.33 25.52 15.35
CA GLY A 522 10.59 25.64 16.08
C GLY A 522 11.55 26.74 15.59
N SER A 523 11.26 27.39 14.46
CA SER A 523 12.12 28.41 13.84
C SER A 523 11.86 29.85 14.33
N ILE A 524 10.88 30.07 15.23
CA ILE A 524 10.53 31.41 15.75
C ILE A 524 11.05 31.57 17.17
N GLY A 525 12.37 31.60 17.31
CA GLY A 525 13.02 31.70 18.61
C GLY A 525 14.37 32.39 18.52
N THR A 526 14.41 33.61 17.98
CA THR A 526 15.35 34.70 18.32
C THR A 526 15.04 35.92 17.45
N SER A 527 14.10 36.75 17.91
CA SER A 527 14.14 38.19 17.65
C SER A 527 13.34 38.83 18.78
N VAL A 528 14.09 39.50 19.67
CA VAL A 528 13.58 40.41 20.72
C VAL A 528 12.67 41.46 20.11
#